data_AF-A0AA90H6K8-F1
#
_entry.id   AF-A0AA90H6K8-F1
#
_cell.length_a   1.000
_cell.length_b   1.000
_cell.length_c   1.000
_cell.angle_alpha   90.00
_cell.angle_beta   90.00
_cell.angle_gamma   90.00
#
_symmetry.space_group_name_H-M   'P 1'
#
loop_
_entity.id
_entity.type
_entity.pdbx_description
1 polymer ?
#
loop_
_entity_poly.entity_id
_entity_poly.type
_entity_poly.pdbx_seq_one_letter_code
_entity_poly.pdbx_strand_id
1 'polypeptide(L)'
;MLIKPPADHAATAADAIHQLNHTTLTPGDRWEEPDDAYQVIGSLNQMAGGVNQALGQVWMLLSGLAGGGHLHSDRDTLDTDLTATLTALGTARDAADQLTTALSNAHSAAGHLGLQDDDTEDFPCGESGCLCYCPGGHVCGCDCPRCPYCQQHPEYCDCDE
;
A
#
# COMPACT_ATOMS: atom_id res chain seq x y z
N MET A 1 -3.88 -34.32 0.11
CA MET A 1 -4.28 -32.94 -0.25
C MET A 1 -4.85 -33.01 -1.65
N LEU A 2 -6.15 -32.75 -1.83
CA LEU A 2 -6.76 -32.74 -3.17
C LEU A 2 -6.27 -31.49 -3.90
N ILE A 3 -5.78 -31.67 -5.13
CA ILE A 3 -5.37 -30.56 -6.00
C ILE A 3 -6.63 -29.88 -6.51
N LYS A 4 -6.80 -28.58 -6.24
CA LYS A 4 -7.92 -27.81 -6.76
C LYS A 4 -7.71 -27.52 -8.26
N PRO A 5 -8.77 -27.54 -9.09
CA PRO A 5 -8.66 -27.15 -10.48
C PRO A 5 -8.31 -25.65 -10.61
N PRO A 6 -7.66 -25.21 -11.71
CA PRO A 6 -7.32 -23.81 -11.93
C PRO A 6 -8.50 -22.84 -11.84
N ALA A 7 -9.69 -23.27 -12.24
CA ALA A 7 -10.92 -22.47 -12.15
C ALA A 7 -11.28 -22.09 -10.71
N ASP A 8 -11.08 -23.00 -9.74
CA ASP A 8 -11.37 -22.72 -8.33
C ASP A 8 -10.39 -21.69 -7.74
N HIS A 9 -9.14 -21.69 -8.22
CA HIS A 9 -8.16 -20.67 -7.84
C HIS A 9 -8.55 -19.29 -8.41
N ALA A 10 -9.00 -19.24 -9.66
CA ALA A 10 -9.48 -17.99 -10.26
C ALA A 10 -10.72 -17.45 -9.53
N ALA A 11 -11.67 -18.32 -9.15
CA ALA A 11 -12.83 -17.93 -8.35
C ALA A 11 -12.42 -17.40 -6.97
N THR A 12 -11.49 -18.08 -6.29
CA THR A 12 -10.97 -17.62 -4.99
C THR A 12 -10.31 -16.25 -5.10
N ALA A 13 -9.57 -15.99 -6.18
CA ALA A 13 -8.96 -14.67 -6.41
C ALA A 13 -10.01 -13.58 -6.65
N ALA A 14 -11.07 -13.87 -7.41
CA ALA A 14 -12.18 -12.95 -7.62
C ALA A 14 -12.90 -12.60 -6.30
N ASP A 15 -13.15 -13.59 -5.45
CA ASP A 15 -13.75 -13.38 -4.13
C ASP A 15 -12.84 -12.54 -3.21
N ALA A 16 -11.53 -12.75 -3.26
CA ALA A 16 -10.57 -11.96 -2.50
C ALA A 16 -10.56 -10.49 -2.94
N ILE A 17 -10.64 -10.21 -4.25
CA ILE A 17 -10.79 -8.84 -4.76
C ILE A 17 -12.10 -8.22 -4.28
N HIS A 18 -13.20 -8.98 -4.30
CA HIS A 18 -14.50 -8.50 -3.80
C HIS A 18 -14.42 -8.13 -2.31
N GLN A 19 -13.78 -8.97 -1.50
CA GLN A 19 -13.57 -8.70 -0.07
C GLN A 19 -12.68 -7.47 0.14
N LEU A 20 -11.58 -7.36 -0.60
CA LEU A 20 -10.70 -6.18 -0.55
C LEU A 20 -11.48 -4.90 -0.85
N ASN A 21 -12.24 -4.88 -1.95
CA ASN A 21 -13.08 -3.74 -2.32
C ASN A 21 -14.09 -3.41 -1.22
N HIS A 22 -14.70 -4.43 -0.61
CA HIS A 22 -15.64 -4.22 0.49
C HIS A 22 -14.97 -3.57 1.71
N THR A 23 -13.76 -4.03 2.08
CA THR A 23 -13.02 -3.50 3.23
C THR A 23 -12.47 -2.10 3.02
N THR A 24 -12.20 -1.68 1.77
CA THR A 24 -11.67 -0.35 1.47
C THR A 24 -12.75 0.71 1.22
N LEU A 25 -14.05 0.33 1.25
CA LEU A 25 -15.17 1.26 1.03
C LEU A 25 -15.35 2.29 2.15
N THR A 26 -14.95 1.98 3.37
CA THR A 26 -15.13 2.86 4.53
C THR A 26 -13.87 2.83 5.37
N PRO A 27 -13.24 3.99 5.65
CA PRO A 27 -12.13 4.07 6.59
C PRO A 27 -12.52 3.50 7.96
N GLY A 28 -11.59 2.82 8.62
CA GLY A 28 -11.75 2.24 9.95
C GLY A 28 -10.54 1.42 10.34
N ASP A 29 -10.55 0.80 11.52
CA ASP A 29 -9.40 0.07 12.09
C ASP A 29 -8.65 -0.75 11.03
N ARG A 30 -7.42 -0.31 10.66
CA ARG A 30 -6.51 -0.86 9.62
C ARG A 30 -6.72 -0.39 8.17
N TRP A 31 -7.45 0.69 7.95
CA TRP A 31 -7.57 1.39 6.68
C TRP A 31 -7.69 2.91 6.93
N GLU A 32 -6.67 3.47 7.57
CA GLU A 32 -6.64 4.85 8.06
C GLU A 32 -5.36 5.58 7.66
N GLU A 33 -4.27 4.83 7.56
CA GLU A 33 -2.93 5.39 7.38
C GLU A 33 -2.48 5.31 5.91
N PRO A 34 -1.62 6.25 5.45
CA PRO A 34 -0.98 6.14 4.13
C PRO A 34 -0.22 4.82 3.94
N ASP A 35 0.33 4.24 5.01
CA ASP A 35 1.01 2.94 4.98
C ASP A 35 0.05 1.78 4.64
N ASP A 36 -1.21 1.84 5.09
CA ASP A 36 -2.21 0.83 4.72
C ASP A 36 -2.45 0.83 3.20
N ALA A 37 -2.59 2.03 2.62
CA ALA A 37 -2.75 2.19 1.18
C ALA A 37 -1.51 1.74 0.40
N TYR A 38 -0.31 2.03 0.89
CA TYR A 38 0.95 1.54 0.32
C TYR A 38 0.96 0.01 0.21
N GLN A 39 0.64 -0.70 1.30
CA GLN A 39 0.60 -2.16 1.32
C GLN A 39 -0.43 -2.76 0.35
N VAL A 40 -1.62 -2.15 0.25
CA VAL A 40 -2.67 -2.58 -0.70
C VAL A 40 -2.21 -2.40 -2.14
N ILE A 41 -1.63 -1.24 -2.48
CA ILE A 41 -1.11 -0.97 -3.84
C ILE A 41 -0.02 -2.00 -4.20
N GLY A 42 0.89 -2.30 -3.27
CA GLY A 42 1.95 -3.29 -3.49
C GLY A 42 1.41 -4.70 -3.76
N SER A 43 0.37 -5.09 -3.03
CA SER A 43 -0.31 -6.39 -3.23
C SER A 43 -1.05 -6.45 -4.57
N LEU A 44 -1.73 -5.38 -4.95
CA LEU A 44 -2.39 -5.26 -6.26
C LEU A 44 -1.38 -5.33 -7.41
N ASN A 45 -0.20 -4.71 -7.24
CA ASN A 45 0.87 -4.77 -8.25
C ASN A 45 1.32 -6.22 -8.51
N GLN A 46 1.57 -6.97 -7.44
CA GLN A 46 1.92 -8.40 -7.55
C GLN A 46 0.81 -9.21 -8.22
N MET A 47 -0.44 -8.93 -7.87
CA MET A 47 -1.60 -9.59 -8.47
C MET A 47 -1.72 -9.31 -9.96
N ALA A 48 -1.53 -8.06 -10.40
CA ALA A 48 -1.58 -7.69 -11.81
C ALA A 48 -0.53 -8.43 -12.64
N GLY A 49 0.70 -8.55 -12.13
CA GLY A 49 1.75 -9.36 -12.75
C GLY A 49 1.37 -10.85 -12.84
N GLY A 50 0.79 -11.41 -11.78
CA GLY A 50 0.27 -12.77 -11.76
C GLY A 50 -0.86 -13.02 -12.77
N VAL A 51 -1.78 -12.05 -12.93
CA VAL A 51 -2.85 -12.10 -13.93
C VAL A 51 -2.28 -12.14 -15.35
N ASN A 52 -1.27 -11.33 -15.67
CA ASN A 52 -0.60 -11.36 -16.97
C ASN A 52 -0.06 -12.78 -17.28
N GLN A 53 0.64 -13.37 -16.32
CA GLN A 53 1.18 -14.73 -16.44
C GLN A 53 0.08 -15.77 -16.66
N ALA A 54 -1.00 -15.72 -15.86
CA ALA A 54 -2.12 -16.65 -15.96
C ALA A 54 -2.80 -16.57 -17.34
N LEU A 55 -3.04 -15.35 -17.85
CA LEU A 55 -3.58 -15.14 -19.19
C LEU A 55 -2.66 -15.71 -20.28
N GLY A 56 -1.35 -15.58 -20.12
CA GLY A 56 -0.36 -16.22 -21.01
C GLY A 56 -0.47 -17.74 -21.02
N GLN A 57 -0.70 -18.36 -19.86
CA GLN A 57 -0.89 -19.81 -19.75
C GLN A 57 -2.18 -20.29 -20.42
N VAL A 58 -3.27 -19.55 -20.26
CA VAL A 58 -4.54 -19.83 -20.96
C VAL A 58 -4.36 -19.72 -22.48
N TRP A 59 -3.68 -18.68 -22.95
CA TRP A 59 -3.36 -18.51 -24.37
C TRP A 59 -2.57 -19.70 -24.90
N MET A 60 -1.52 -20.14 -24.19
CA MET A 60 -0.69 -21.28 -24.61
C MET A 60 -1.48 -22.58 -24.66
N LEU A 61 -2.36 -22.81 -23.69
CA LEU A 61 -3.23 -23.99 -23.68
C LEU A 61 -4.13 -24.03 -24.91
N LEU A 62 -4.83 -22.93 -25.21
CA LEU A 62 -5.76 -22.86 -26.34
C LEU A 62 -5.02 -23.01 -27.68
N SER A 63 -3.89 -22.33 -27.86
CA SER A 63 -3.06 -22.46 -29.06
C SER A 63 -2.53 -23.89 -29.24
N GLY A 64 -2.15 -24.57 -28.16
CA GLY A 64 -1.71 -25.97 -28.19
C GLY A 64 -2.84 -26.94 -28.61
N LEU A 65 -4.04 -26.77 -28.04
CA LEU A 65 -5.21 -27.57 -28.40
C LEU A 65 -5.64 -27.34 -29.86
N ALA A 66 -5.55 -26.10 -30.34
CA ALA A 66 -5.81 -25.75 -31.73
C ALA A 66 -4.81 -26.43 -32.69
N GLY A 67 -3.51 -26.32 -32.39
CA GLY A 67 -2.45 -26.96 -33.18
C GLY A 67 -2.55 -28.50 -33.23
N GLY A 68 -3.16 -29.11 -32.21
CA GLY A 68 -3.45 -30.54 -32.15
C GLY A 68 -4.78 -30.97 -32.79
N GLY A 69 -5.60 -30.03 -33.29
CA GLY A 69 -6.92 -30.34 -33.84
C GLY A 69 -7.94 -30.82 -32.80
N HIS A 70 -7.79 -30.41 -31.53
CA HIS A 70 -8.64 -30.85 -30.43
C HIS A 70 -9.81 -29.90 -30.12
N LEU A 71 -9.91 -28.78 -30.82
CA LEU A 71 -10.97 -27.79 -30.63
C LEU A 71 -12.08 -27.94 -31.66
N HIS A 72 -13.29 -27.62 -31.25
CA HIS A 72 -14.48 -27.48 -32.09
C HIS A 72 -15.25 -26.23 -31.63
N SER A 73 -16.04 -25.63 -32.52
CA SER A 73 -16.97 -24.55 -32.18
C SER A 73 -18.38 -25.05 -32.46
N ASP A 74 -19.28 -24.92 -31.47
CA ASP A 74 -20.69 -25.29 -31.59
C ASP A 74 -21.44 -24.47 -32.66
N ARG A 75 -20.82 -23.40 -33.17
CA ARG A 75 -21.33 -22.54 -34.24
C ARG A 75 -20.70 -22.82 -35.61
N ASP A 76 -19.85 -23.84 -35.71
CA ASP A 76 -19.04 -24.16 -36.89
C ASP A 76 -18.14 -23.00 -37.35
N THR A 77 -17.75 -22.10 -36.43
CA THR A 77 -16.90 -20.92 -36.69
C THR A 77 -15.57 -20.96 -35.94
N LEU A 78 -14.97 -22.16 -35.80
CA LEU A 78 -13.80 -22.38 -34.93
C LEU A 78 -12.65 -21.40 -35.20
N ASP A 79 -12.25 -21.20 -36.45
CA ASP A 79 -11.12 -20.32 -36.78
C ASP A 79 -11.37 -18.86 -36.36
N THR A 80 -12.60 -18.39 -36.55
CA THR A 80 -13.01 -17.03 -36.17
C THR A 80 -13.06 -16.89 -34.65
N ASP A 81 -13.64 -17.87 -33.97
CA ASP A 81 -13.82 -17.84 -32.51
C ASP A 81 -12.49 -17.96 -31.78
N LEU A 82 -11.60 -18.83 -32.27
CA LEU A 82 -10.26 -18.99 -31.74
C LEU A 82 -9.44 -17.71 -31.96
N THR A 83 -9.47 -17.14 -33.16
CA THR A 83 -8.75 -15.88 -33.45
C THR A 83 -9.23 -14.77 -32.52
N ALA A 84 -10.55 -14.58 -32.40
CA ALA A 84 -11.12 -13.57 -31.51
C ALA A 84 -10.71 -13.79 -30.04
N THR A 85 -10.73 -15.04 -29.57
CA THR A 85 -10.34 -15.39 -28.20
C THR A 85 -8.86 -15.11 -27.94
N LEU A 86 -7.97 -15.56 -28.83
CA LEU A 86 -6.53 -15.37 -28.69
C LEU A 86 -6.14 -13.89 -28.79
N THR A 87 -6.79 -13.11 -29.66
CA THR A 87 -6.62 -11.66 -29.73
C THR A 87 -7.06 -10.98 -28.44
N ALA A 88 -8.24 -11.31 -27.91
CA ALA A 88 -8.74 -10.74 -26.66
C ALA A 88 -7.83 -11.06 -25.46
N LEU A 89 -7.32 -12.29 -25.38
CA LEU A 89 -6.33 -12.68 -24.37
C LEU A 89 -5.02 -11.89 -24.51
N GLY A 90 -4.57 -11.64 -25.74
CA GLY A 90 -3.42 -10.77 -26.01
C GLY A 90 -3.64 -9.36 -25.47
N THR A 91 -4.76 -8.73 -25.82
CA THR A 91 -5.13 -7.40 -25.32
C THR A 91 -5.24 -7.36 -23.79
N ALA A 92 -5.82 -8.39 -23.17
CA ALA A 92 -5.91 -8.48 -21.72
C ALA A 92 -4.54 -8.57 -21.04
N ARG A 93 -3.56 -9.24 -21.66
CA ARG A 93 -2.17 -9.29 -21.16
C ARG A 93 -1.51 -7.91 -21.25
N ASP A 94 -1.64 -7.23 -22.37
CA ASP A 94 -1.10 -5.88 -22.54
C ASP A 94 -1.69 -4.92 -21.49
N ALA A 95 -3.00 -5.02 -21.23
CA ALA A 95 -3.65 -4.24 -20.18
C ALA A 95 -3.13 -4.59 -18.78
N ALA A 96 -2.91 -5.87 -18.47
CA ALA A 96 -2.36 -6.30 -17.18
C ALA A 96 -0.91 -5.80 -16.98
N ASP A 97 -0.11 -5.74 -18.04
CA ASP A 97 1.25 -5.19 -18.02
C ASP A 97 1.25 -3.67 -17.76
N GLN A 98 0.36 -2.94 -18.45
CA GLN A 98 0.14 -1.51 -18.22
C GLN A 98 -0.34 -1.24 -16.78
N LEU A 99 -1.25 -2.06 -16.26
CA LEU A 99 -1.71 -1.97 -14.88
C LEU A 99 -0.58 -2.21 -13.87
N THR A 100 0.26 -3.22 -14.10
CA THR A 100 1.44 -3.51 -13.27
C THR A 100 2.38 -2.31 -13.25
N THR A 101 2.66 -1.71 -14.41
CA THR A 101 3.49 -0.51 -14.50
C THR A 101 2.89 0.66 -13.73
N ALA A 102 1.59 0.92 -13.90
CA ALA A 102 0.89 1.99 -13.21
C ALA A 102 0.90 1.79 -11.68
N LEU A 103 0.65 0.58 -11.21
CA LEU A 103 0.66 0.23 -9.79
C LEU A 103 2.08 0.31 -9.19
N SER A 104 3.11 -0.10 -9.93
CA SER A 104 4.50 0.06 -9.48
C SER A 104 4.87 1.53 -9.28
N ASN A 105 4.43 2.41 -10.19
CA ASN A 105 4.64 3.85 -10.06
C ASN A 105 3.85 4.43 -8.86
N ALA A 106 2.59 4.04 -8.70
CA ALA A 106 1.76 4.44 -7.56
C ALA A 106 2.36 3.98 -6.23
N HIS A 107 2.84 2.73 -6.16
CA HIS A 107 3.49 2.17 -4.96
C HIS A 107 4.73 2.97 -4.58
N SER A 108 5.56 3.32 -5.57
CA SER A 108 6.77 4.11 -5.35
C SER A 108 6.44 5.51 -4.84
N ALA A 109 5.41 6.15 -5.41
CA ALA A 109 4.96 7.46 -4.95
C ALA A 109 4.32 7.42 -3.55
N ALA A 110 3.52 6.39 -3.26
CA ALA A 110 2.87 6.21 -1.96
C ALA A 110 3.87 6.04 -0.82
N GLY A 111 5.07 5.49 -1.08
CA GLY A 111 6.14 5.37 -0.08
C GLY A 111 6.71 6.71 0.41
N HIS A 112 6.30 7.84 -0.19
CA HIS A 112 6.65 9.19 0.26
C HIS A 112 5.51 9.91 0.98
N LEU A 113 4.36 9.26 1.15
CA LEU A 113 3.23 9.82 1.87
C LEU A 113 3.37 9.50 3.36
N GLY A 114 3.12 10.51 4.19
CA GLY A 114 2.98 10.38 5.63
C GLY A 114 1.85 11.29 6.09
N LEU A 115 1.38 11.10 7.32
CA LEU A 115 0.48 12.08 7.93
C LEU A 115 1.22 13.40 8.09
N GLN A 116 0.50 14.50 7.86
CA GLN A 116 0.98 15.80 8.28
C GLN A 116 0.75 15.87 9.79
N ASP A 117 1.84 15.95 10.56
CA ASP A 117 1.73 16.29 11.97
C ASP A 117 1.07 17.67 12.06
N ASP A 118 -0.08 17.73 12.73
CA ASP A 118 -0.64 19.02 13.15
C ASP A 118 0.26 19.50 14.30
N ASP A 119 1.29 20.28 13.97
CA ASP A 119 2.12 21.02 14.93
C ASP A 119 1.28 22.11 15.64
N THR A 120 0.15 21.74 16.22
CA THR A 120 -0.62 22.54 17.17
C THR A 120 -0.65 21.91 18.55
N GLU A 121 0.45 21.28 18.94
CA GLU A 121 0.87 21.37 20.33
C GLU A 121 2.08 22.32 20.37
N ASP A 122 1.76 23.62 20.50
CA ASP A 122 2.61 24.58 21.20
C ASP A 122 2.89 23.95 22.56
N PHE A 123 3.90 23.07 22.64
CA PHE A 123 4.28 22.40 23.86
C PHE A 123 4.61 23.53 24.84
N PRO A 124 3.77 23.79 25.86
CA PRO A 124 4.25 24.64 26.94
C PRO A 124 5.50 23.92 27.43
N CYS A 125 6.63 24.61 27.43
CA CYS A 125 7.80 24.16 28.17
C CYS A 125 7.30 23.56 29.49
N GLY A 126 7.44 22.24 29.72
CA GLY A 126 6.60 21.61 30.75
C GLY A 126 6.74 20.12 31.08
N GLU A 127 6.75 19.20 30.12
CA GLU A 127 6.68 17.76 30.47
C GLU A 127 8.02 17.02 30.39
N SER A 128 8.94 17.49 29.55
CA SER A 128 10.37 17.20 29.65
C SER A 128 11.04 18.48 30.14
N GLY A 129 10.98 18.69 31.46
CA GLY A 129 11.49 19.90 32.11
C GLY A 129 12.84 20.34 31.52
N CYS A 130 12.97 21.64 31.24
CA CYS A 130 14.27 22.22 30.92
C CYS A 130 15.25 21.79 32.01
N LEU A 131 16.27 21.01 31.63
CA LEU A 131 17.40 20.68 32.49
C LEU A 131 18.28 21.93 32.63
N CYS A 132 17.73 22.99 33.24
CA CYS A 132 18.55 24.09 33.73
C CYS A 132 19.30 23.56 34.96
N TYR A 133 20.59 23.29 34.77
CA TYR A 133 21.44 22.76 35.83
C TYR A 133 21.88 23.91 36.75
N CYS A 134 21.06 24.26 37.73
CA CYS A 134 21.51 25.15 38.80
C CYS A 134 22.66 24.46 39.57
N PRO A 135 23.80 25.14 39.81
CA PRO A 135 24.88 24.60 40.64
C PRO A 135 24.37 24.46 42.09
N GLY A 136 23.87 23.26 42.42
CA GLY A 136 23.12 22.98 43.65
C GLY A 136 22.10 21.84 43.53
N GLY A 137 21.72 21.43 42.32
CA GLY A 137 20.90 20.22 42.10
C GLY A 137 19.40 20.38 42.35
N HIS A 138 18.86 21.61 42.30
CA HIS A 138 17.43 21.85 42.37
C HIS A 138 16.79 21.83 40.98
N VAL A 139 15.66 21.14 40.85
CA VAL A 139 14.85 21.09 39.61
C VAL A 139 13.96 22.33 39.59
N CYS A 140 14.17 23.24 38.64
CA CYS A 140 13.30 24.40 38.43
C CYS A 140 12.28 24.11 37.32
N GLY A 141 11.01 24.46 37.58
CA GLY A 141 9.94 24.43 36.58
C GLY A 141 9.95 25.66 35.68
N CYS A 142 8.99 25.72 34.75
CA CYS A 142 8.99 26.51 33.51
C CYS A 142 8.75 28.03 33.66
N ASP A 143 8.90 28.58 34.87
CA ASP A 143 8.82 30.02 35.16
C ASP A 143 10.20 30.55 35.57
N CYS A 144 11.18 30.39 34.67
CA CYS A 144 12.59 30.64 34.93
C CYS A 144 13.03 32.10 35.24
N PRO A 145 12.19 33.17 35.12
CA PRO A 145 12.56 34.48 35.67
C PRO A 145 12.01 34.77 37.09
N ARG A 146 11.24 33.86 37.71
CA ARG A 146 10.55 34.13 38.99
C ARG A 146 10.91 33.24 40.17
N CYS A 147 11.84 32.30 40.02
CA CYS A 147 12.28 31.54 41.19
C CYS A 147 13.11 32.46 42.12
N PRO A 148 12.87 32.44 43.45
CA PRO A 148 13.57 33.33 44.39
C PRO A 148 15.09 33.19 44.39
N TYR A 149 15.62 32.06 43.90
CA TYR A 149 17.04 31.78 43.80
C TYR A 149 17.69 32.47 42.58
N CYS A 150 17.13 32.32 41.36
CA CYS A 150 17.63 33.04 40.17
C CYS A 150 17.49 34.57 40.33
N GLN A 151 16.50 35.07 41.09
CA GLN A 151 16.41 36.49 41.41
C GLN A 151 17.57 37.02 42.27
N GLN A 152 18.17 36.16 43.09
CA GLN A 152 19.32 36.51 43.93
C GLN A 152 20.67 36.27 43.23
N HIS A 153 20.68 35.46 42.17
CA HIS A 153 21.87 34.92 41.52
C HIS A 153 21.73 34.85 39.98
N PRO A 154 21.42 35.98 39.31
CA PRO A 154 21.17 36.00 37.86
C PRO A 154 22.38 35.58 37.01
N GLU A 155 23.60 35.75 37.53
CA GLU A 155 24.85 35.36 36.87
C GLU A 155 25.05 33.85 36.69
N TYR A 156 24.20 33.03 37.32
CA TYR A 156 24.26 31.57 37.24
C TYR A 156 23.11 30.94 36.43
N CYS A 157 22.21 31.75 35.87
CA CYS A 157 21.09 31.26 35.07
C CYS A 157 21.44 31.46 33.58
N ASP A 158 22.18 30.51 32.99
CA ASP A 158 22.40 30.41 31.54
C ASP A 158 21.10 29.95 30.89
N CYS A 159 20.26 30.91 30.51
CA CYS A 159 19.22 30.68 29.52
C CYS A 159 19.83 31.17 28.20
N ASP A 160 20.40 30.24 27.43
CA ASP A 160 20.77 30.56 26.04
C ASP A 160 19.49 31.05 25.33
N GLU A 161 19.57 32.25 24.72
CA GLU A 161 18.46 32.93 24.02
C GLU A 161 17.82 32.10 22.91
#